data_AF-A0A7H8IPW1-F1
#
_entry.id   AF-A0A7H8IPW1-F1
#
_cell.length_a   1.000
_cell.length_b   1.000
_cell.length_c   1.000
_cell.angle_alpha   90.00
_cell.angle_beta   90.00
_cell.angle_gamma   90.00
#
_symmetry.space_group_name_H-M   'P 1'
#
loop_
_entity.id
_entity.type
_entity.pdbx_description
1 polymer ?
#
loop_
_entity_poly.entity_id
_entity_poly.type
_entity_poly.pdbx_seq_one_letter_code
_entity_poly.pdbx_strand_id
1 'polypeptide(L)'
;MAEQPVQGESSVPQRPRTYDEIINDSWTSGEEQNRAKADSLLGHMAALLFQRGDTKHVQLLLLVRNAVIEYDHDSRSDDLWLEIDPGNEAAFTDEVHAHLRSVFERVSGRLDYNVPWLGFRETLPRVGPDWRQRLQEMMTTDRPTNQARRTMPEKPQWVMDRLAFTNHGEQRVYQALKHLQEKELPAEETISIFPLPNGRVLGHTWEPDLLVTYRGRAGVLEIDGPDHRVRRAMDTSRDHLLRDAGIAYVDRVPVEVIDNPQELMASLKRFLRRLRECP
;
A
#
# COMPACT_ATOMS: atom_id res chain seq x y z
N MET A 1 10.74 2.50 60.74
CA MET A 1 10.21 2.09 59.42
C MET A 1 9.64 3.35 58.79
N ALA A 2 10.33 3.92 57.81
CA ALA A 2 9.90 5.12 57.11
C ALA A 2 9.47 4.71 55.71
N GLU A 3 8.21 4.97 55.38
CA GLU A 3 7.62 4.75 54.06
C GLU A 3 8.19 5.76 53.07
N GLN A 4 8.76 5.28 51.96
CA GLN A 4 9.13 6.10 50.82
C GLN A 4 7.90 6.32 49.94
N PRO A 5 7.63 7.56 49.46
CA PRO A 5 6.54 7.79 48.53
C PRO A 5 6.95 7.33 47.13
N VAL A 6 6.10 6.50 46.54
CA VAL A 6 6.15 6.07 45.14
C VAL A 6 5.93 7.31 44.26
N GLN A 7 6.96 7.70 43.50
CA GLN A 7 6.82 8.70 42.45
C GLN A 7 5.95 8.11 41.34
N GLY A 8 4.72 8.63 41.23
CA GLY A 8 3.87 8.38 40.08
C GLY A 8 4.46 9.08 38.85
N GLU A 9 4.98 8.29 37.91
CA GLU A 9 5.23 8.73 36.55
C GLU A 9 3.91 9.16 35.92
N SER A 10 3.67 10.47 35.94
CA SER A 10 2.63 11.13 35.16
C SER A 10 3.08 11.14 33.70
N SER A 11 2.72 10.09 32.95
CA SER A 11 2.85 10.08 31.49
C SER A 11 1.82 11.02 30.87
N VAL A 12 2.15 12.31 30.88
CA VAL A 12 1.46 13.29 30.04
C VAL A 12 1.67 12.85 28.58
N PRO A 13 0.62 12.69 27.76
CA PRO A 13 0.80 12.35 26.36
C PRO A 13 1.57 13.49 25.68
N GLN A 14 2.83 13.23 25.35
CA GLN A 14 3.67 14.20 24.65
C GLN A 14 3.05 14.46 23.28
N ARG A 15 2.81 15.74 22.98
CA ARG A 15 2.38 16.16 21.65
C ARG A 15 3.42 15.68 20.63
N PRO A 16 3.00 15.10 19.48
CA PRO A 16 3.94 14.76 18.43
C PRO A 16 4.69 16.01 17.99
N ARG A 17 6.02 15.91 17.94
CA ARG A 17 6.90 17.00 17.52
C ARG A 17 6.60 17.42 16.09
N THR A 18 6.68 18.71 15.79
CA THR A 18 6.56 19.22 14.43
C THR A 18 7.84 18.94 13.63
N TYR A 19 7.77 18.99 12.29
CA TYR A 19 8.98 18.88 11.47
C TYR A 19 10.01 19.95 11.83
N ASP A 20 9.59 21.21 12.03
CA ASP A 20 10.51 22.29 12.41
C ASP A 20 11.19 22.03 13.75
N GLU A 21 10.49 21.43 14.72
CA GLU A 21 11.07 21.05 16.00
C GLU A 21 12.10 19.93 15.85
N ILE A 22 11.87 18.95 14.96
CA ILE A 22 12.81 17.84 14.72
C ILE A 22 14.04 18.33 13.94
N ILE A 23 13.82 19.15 12.91
CA ILE A 23 14.87 19.65 12.01
C ILE A 23 15.86 20.57 12.72
N ASN A 24 15.39 21.42 13.62
CA ASN A 24 16.22 22.42 14.30
C ASN A 24 16.78 21.94 15.66
N ASP A 25 16.50 20.71 16.06
CA ASP A 25 16.96 20.17 17.34
C ASP A 25 18.37 19.61 17.23
N SER A 26 19.30 20.25 17.96
CA SER A 26 20.71 19.86 18.03
C SER A 26 20.96 18.46 18.60
N TRP A 27 19.98 17.90 19.32
CA TRP A 27 20.07 16.55 19.90
C TRP A 27 19.52 15.47 18.96
N THR A 28 18.85 15.87 17.88
CA THR A 28 18.36 14.95 16.84
C THR A 28 19.51 14.59 15.89
N SER A 29 19.60 13.31 15.53
CA SER A 29 20.64 12.86 14.59
C SER A 29 20.49 13.51 13.21
N GLY A 30 21.59 13.75 12.50
CA GLY A 30 21.55 14.34 11.16
C GLY A 30 20.71 13.51 10.16
N GLU A 31 20.71 12.19 10.29
CA GLU A 31 19.87 11.30 9.49
C GLU A 31 18.38 11.52 9.77
N GLU A 32 17.99 11.69 11.03
CA GLU A 32 16.61 11.95 11.42
C GLU A 32 16.16 13.36 11.03
N GLN A 33 17.04 14.36 11.14
CA GLN A 33 16.80 15.70 10.62
C GLN A 33 16.58 15.68 9.09
N ASN A 34 17.42 14.94 8.35
CA ASN A 34 17.28 14.81 6.90
C ASN A 34 16.01 14.05 6.50
N ARG A 35 15.64 12.99 7.23
CA ARG A 35 14.35 12.31 7.04
C ARG A 35 13.18 13.26 7.27
N ALA A 36 13.23 14.06 8.33
CA ALA A 36 12.18 15.05 8.62
C ALA A 36 12.10 16.16 7.56
N LYS A 37 13.24 16.65 7.05
CA LYS A 37 13.30 17.59 5.92
C LYS A 37 12.69 17.00 4.66
N ALA A 38 13.09 15.78 4.28
CA ALA A 38 12.59 15.10 3.09
C ALA A 38 11.06 14.91 3.13
N ASP A 39 10.56 14.43 4.27
CA ASP A 39 9.12 14.19 4.48
C ASP A 39 8.33 15.51 4.53
N SER A 40 8.90 16.55 5.16
CA SER A 40 8.33 17.91 5.14
C SER A 40 8.23 18.47 3.72
N LEU A 41 9.29 18.36 2.91
CA LEU A 41 9.29 18.81 1.51
C LEU A 41 8.21 18.08 0.69
N LEU A 42 8.16 16.75 0.79
CA LEU A 42 7.17 15.93 0.09
C LEU A 42 5.74 16.28 0.51
N GLY A 43 5.50 16.43 1.81
CA GLY A 43 4.20 16.81 2.37
C GLY A 43 3.72 18.18 1.89
N HIS A 44 4.62 19.18 1.88
CA HIS A 44 4.29 20.52 1.38
C HIS A 44 4.04 20.54 -0.13
N MET A 45 4.80 19.76 -0.93
CA MET A 45 4.53 19.59 -2.36
C MET A 45 3.14 19.00 -2.60
N ALA A 46 2.80 17.92 -1.91
CA ALA A 46 1.50 17.25 -2.04
C ALA A 46 0.35 18.19 -1.62
N ALA A 47 0.48 18.89 -0.50
CA ALA A 47 -0.52 19.86 -0.04
C ALA A 47 -0.72 21.01 -1.04
N LEU A 48 0.37 21.56 -1.59
CA LEU A 48 0.33 22.65 -2.56
C LEU A 48 -0.33 22.22 -3.88
N LEU A 49 -0.01 21.02 -4.37
CA LEU A 49 -0.65 20.44 -5.57
C LEU A 49 -2.14 20.19 -5.34
N PHE A 50 -2.50 19.63 -4.18
CA PHE A 50 -3.89 19.40 -3.82
C PHE A 50 -4.71 20.70 -3.77
N GLN A 51 -4.16 21.75 -3.14
CA GLN A 51 -4.80 23.07 -3.10
C GLN A 51 -4.96 23.72 -4.48
N ARG A 52 -4.12 23.36 -5.45
CA ARG A 52 -4.24 23.78 -6.86
C ARG A 52 -5.21 22.93 -7.68
N GLY A 53 -5.81 21.90 -7.08
CA GLY A 53 -6.67 20.95 -7.78
C GLY A 53 -5.92 19.93 -8.64
N ASP A 54 -4.59 19.84 -8.51
CA ASP A 54 -3.76 18.93 -9.29
C ASP A 54 -3.70 17.53 -8.65
N THR A 55 -4.84 16.85 -8.68
CA THR A 55 -5.01 15.55 -8.01
C THR A 55 -4.20 14.43 -8.66
N LYS A 56 -3.91 14.52 -9.97
CA LYS A 56 -3.09 13.55 -10.71
C LYS A 56 -1.67 13.47 -10.13
N HIS A 57 -1.00 14.61 -9.95
CA HIS A 57 0.36 14.62 -9.41
C HIS A 57 0.40 14.30 -7.91
N VAL A 58 -0.66 14.62 -7.15
CA VAL A 58 -0.79 14.17 -5.75
C VAL A 58 -0.85 12.64 -5.67
N GLN A 59 -1.65 11.99 -6.53
CA GLN A 59 -1.72 10.53 -6.58
C GLN A 59 -0.35 9.91 -6.90
N LEU A 60 0.43 10.52 -7.80
CA LEU A 60 1.79 10.07 -8.10
C LEU A 60 2.74 10.25 -6.91
N LEU A 61 2.69 11.37 -6.19
CA LEU A 61 3.49 11.56 -4.97
C LEU A 61 3.14 10.54 -3.88
N LEU A 62 1.89 10.07 -3.82
CA LEU A 62 1.51 8.99 -2.91
C LEU A 62 2.15 7.64 -3.30
N LEU A 63 2.53 7.43 -4.57
CA LEU A 63 3.25 6.22 -5.01
C LEU A 63 4.75 6.27 -4.72
N VAL A 64 5.28 7.42 -4.30
CA VAL A 64 6.68 7.54 -3.87
C VAL A 64 6.85 6.71 -2.61
N ARG A 65 7.83 5.82 -2.65
CA ARG A 65 8.06 4.86 -1.58
C ARG A 65 8.91 5.43 -0.46
N ASN A 66 9.99 6.12 -0.82
CA ASN A 66 10.84 6.84 0.11
C ASN A 66 11.21 8.22 -0.45
N ALA A 67 11.45 9.16 0.44
CA ALA A 67 12.11 10.42 0.14
C ALA A 67 13.38 10.51 0.98
N VAL A 68 14.54 10.63 0.32
CA VAL A 68 15.85 10.59 0.97
C VAL A 68 16.65 11.81 0.55
N ILE A 69 17.26 12.48 1.52
CA ILE A 69 18.24 13.54 1.23
C ILE A 69 19.64 12.92 1.27
N GLU A 70 20.36 13.04 0.17
CA GLU A 70 21.73 12.56 0.02
C GLU A 70 22.65 13.71 -0.38
N TYR A 71 23.86 13.72 0.17
CA TYR A 71 24.87 14.70 -0.21
C TYR A 71 25.50 14.29 -1.54
N ASP A 72 25.32 15.11 -2.57
CA ASP A 72 26.02 14.96 -3.83
C ASP A 72 27.41 15.63 -3.72
N HIS A 73 28.45 14.82 -3.83
CA HIS A 73 29.83 15.28 -3.76
C HIS A 73 30.28 16.10 -4.98
N ASP A 74 29.65 15.89 -6.13
CA ASP A 74 30.00 16.58 -7.38
C ASP A 74 29.45 18.02 -7.37
N SER A 75 28.16 18.18 -7.06
CA SER A 75 27.53 19.49 -6.90
C SER A 75 27.78 20.16 -5.54
N ARG A 76 28.26 19.39 -4.55
CA ARG A 76 28.48 19.80 -3.16
C ARG A 76 27.20 20.29 -2.46
N SER A 77 26.05 19.74 -2.83
CA SER A 77 24.74 20.05 -2.24
C SER A 77 24.02 18.83 -1.71
N ASP A 78 23.06 19.06 -0.81
CA ASP A 78 22.11 18.06 -0.36
C ASP A 78 20.96 17.97 -1.36
N ASP A 79 20.74 16.79 -1.93
CA ASP A 79 19.78 16.56 -3.00
C ASP A 79 18.64 15.66 -2.52
N LEU A 80 17.39 15.99 -2.89
CA LEU A 80 16.23 15.16 -2.57
C LEU A 80 16.02 14.10 -3.65
N TRP A 81 16.05 12.83 -3.26
CA TRP A 81 15.70 11.70 -4.10
C TRP A 81 14.35 11.12 -3.71
N LEU A 82 13.43 11.05 -4.67
CA LEU A 82 12.19 10.29 -4.55
C LEU A 82 12.42 8.90 -5.13
N GLU A 83 12.31 7.89 -4.28
CA GLU A 83 12.47 6.50 -4.68
C GLU A 83 11.12 5.89 -5.03
N ILE A 84 11.03 5.30 -6.21
CA ILE A 84 9.79 4.77 -6.80
C ILE A 84 9.94 3.26 -7.01
N ASP A 85 8.89 2.49 -6.74
CA ASP A 85 8.93 1.06 -7.08
C ASP A 85 9.00 0.88 -8.61
N PRO A 86 9.83 -0.06 -9.14
CA PRO A 86 10.00 -0.24 -10.59
C PRO A 86 8.70 -0.46 -11.37
N GLY A 87 7.67 -1.03 -10.72
CA GLY A 87 6.35 -1.24 -11.34
C GLY A 87 5.56 0.06 -11.59
N ASN A 88 5.94 1.16 -10.94
CA ASN A 88 5.29 2.46 -11.06
C ASN A 88 6.09 3.44 -11.94
N GLU A 89 7.31 3.10 -12.36
CA GLU A 89 8.22 4.00 -13.09
C GLU A 89 7.58 4.56 -14.37
N ALA A 90 6.81 3.73 -15.09
CA ALA A 90 6.11 4.16 -16.31
C ALA A 90 5.10 5.29 -16.09
N ALA A 91 4.62 5.50 -14.85
CA ALA A 91 3.72 6.59 -14.51
C ALA A 91 4.44 7.93 -14.29
N PHE A 92 5.77 7.90 -14.08
CA PHE A 92 6.63 9.06 -13.86
C PHE A 92 7.33 9.45 -15.17
N THR A 93 6.57 10.03 -16.09
CA THR A 93 7.10 10.52 -17.37
C THR A 93 7.99 11.75 -17.18
N ASP A 94 8.79 12.10 -18.19
CA ASP A 94 9.60 13.33 -18.16
C ASP A 94 8.77 14.60 -17.91
N GLU A 95 7.53 14.63 -18.40
CA GLU A 95 6.59 15.72 -18.14
C GLU A 95 6.21 15.80 -16.65
N VAL A 96 5.94 14.66 -16.02
CA VAL A 96 5.67 14.55 -14.59
C VAL A 96 6.90 15.00 -13.79
N HIS A 97 8.09 14.52 -14.16
CA HIS A 97 9.34 14.93 -13.53
C HIS A 97 9.56 16.43 -13.58
N ALA A 98 9.40 17.04 -14.76
CA ALA A 98 9.57 18.48 -14.95
C ALA A 98 8.56 19.28 -14.11
N HIS A 99 7.30 18.85 -14.07
CA HIS A 99 6.26 19.52 -13.30
C HIS A 99 6.52 19.43 -11.79
N LEU A 100 6.86 18.24 -11.29
CA LEU A 100 7.18 18.03 -9.87
C LEU A 100 8.42 18.81 -9.45
N ARG A 101 9.47 18.90 -10.29
CA ARG A 101 10.65 19.75 -10.05
C ARG A 101 10.27 21.22 -9.91
N SER A 102 9.44 21.75 -10.80
CA SER A 102 8.98 23.15 -10.72
C SER A 102 8.16 23.42 -9.44
N VAL A 103 7.38 22.45 -8.97
CA VAL A 103 6.67 22.56 -7.69
C VAL A 103 7.65 22.51 -6.53
N PHE A 104 8.62 21.60 -6.57
CA PHE A 104 9.66 21.45 -5.57
C PHE A 104 10.47 22.73 -5.41
N GLU A 105 10.98 23.34 -6.48
CA GLU A 105 11.75 24.59 -6.45
C GLU A 105 11.01 25.71 -5.68
N ARG A 106 9.68 25.79 -5.86
CA ARG A 106 8.84 26.78 -5.15
C ARG A 106 8.69 26.46 -3.67
N VAL A 107 8.67 25.18 -3.31
CA VAL A 107 8.53 24.70 -1.92
C VAL A 107 9.87 24.81 -1.21
N SER A 108 10.93 24.25 -1.77
CA SER A 108 12.28 24.26 -1.20
C SER A 108 12.80 25.69 -1.01
N GLY A 109 12.58 26.57 -2.00
CA GLY A 109 12.95 27.98 -1.89
C GLY A 109 12.19 28.77 -0.82
N ARG A 110 11.06 28.27 -0.31
CA ARG A 110 10.31 28.90 0.79
C ARG A 110 10.64 28.31 2.15
N LEU A 111 10.90 27.01 2.21
CA LEU A 111 11.24 26.32 3.46
C LEU A 111 12.71 26.48 3.84
N ASP A 112 13.56 26.86 2.88
CA ASP A 112 14.98 27.18 3.08
C ASP A 112 15.79 26.04 3.75
N TYR A 113 15.46 24.80 3.40
CA TYR A 113 16.17 23.61 3.91
C TYR A 113 17.52 23.36 3.23
N ASN A 114 17.96 24.25 2.33
CA ASN A 114 19.18 24.16 1.53
C ASN A 114 19.27 22.86 0.68
N VAL A 115 18.14 22.44 0.12
CA VAL A 115 18.04 21.27 -0.78
C VAL A 115 17.66 21.79 -2.17
N PRO A 116 18.63 22.03 -3.08
CA PRO A 116 18.38 22.75 -4.32
C PRO A 116 17.85 21.86 -5.44
N TRP A 117 17.95 20.53 -5.32
CA TRP A 117 17.64 19.63 -6.42
C TRP A 117 16.70 18.48 -6.03
N LEU A 118 15.92 18.03 -7.03
CA LEU A 118 14.99 16.91 -6.94
C LEU A 118 15.24 15.87 -8.04
N GLY A 119 15.52 14.66 -7.59
CA GLY A 119 15.72 13.47 -8.39
C GLY A 119 14.66 12.41 -8.21
N PHE A 120 14.59 11.52 -9.20
CA PHE A 120 13.73 10.35 -9.22
C PHE A 120 14.60 9.14 -9.53
N ARG A 121 14.41 8.05 -8.79
CA ARG A 121 15.12 6.80 -9.04
C ARG A 121 14.29 5.60 -8.60
N GLU A 122 14.57 4.45 -9.20
CA GLU A 122 13.96 3.20 -8.77
C GLU A 122 14.48 2.77 -7.39
N THR A 123 13.61 2.19 -6.56
CA THR A 123 14.04 1.47 -5.38
C THR A 123 14.80 0.21 -5.80
N LEU A 124 16.04 0.09 -5.35
CA LEU A 124 16.83 -1.10 -5.60
C LEU A 124 16.41 -2.23 -4.66
N PRO A 125 16.07 -3.43 -5.17
CA PRO A 125 15.80 -4.57 -4.31
C PRO A 125 17.08 -4.98 -3.59
N ARG A 126 16.98 -5.28 -2.29
CA ARG A 126 18.08 -5.89 -1.54
C ARG A 126 18.33 -7.31 -2.06
N VAL A 127 19.48 -7.54 -2.68
CA VAL A 127 19.88 -8.85 -3.19
C VAL A 127 20.77 -9.60 -2.20
N GLY A 128 20.39 -10.83 -1.87
CA GLY A 128 21.18 -11.73 -1.03
C GLY A 128 22.27 -12.48 -1.83
N PRO A 129 23.22 -13.17 -1.16
CA PRO A 129 24.27 -13.95 -1.83
C PRO A 129 23.75 -15.04 -2.78
N ASP A 130 22.53 -15.53 -2.51
CA ASP A 130 21.79 -16.56 -3.25
C ASP A 130 20.86 -15.98 -4.34
N TRP A 131 21.01 -14.70 -4.71
CA TRP A 131 20.09 -14.02 -5.62
C TRP A 131 19.89 -14.73 -6.96
N ARG A 132 20.92 -15.39 -7.50
CA ARG A 132 20.81 -16.12 -8.78
C ARG A 132 19.85 -17.29 -8.68
N GLN A 133 19.95 -18.06 -7.59
CA GLN A 133 19.08 -19.20 -7.33
C GLN A 133 17.65 -18.72 -7.09
N ARG A 134 17.45 -17.68 -6.27
CA ARG A 134 16.12 -17.11 -6.01
C ARG A 134 15.47 -16.56 -7.27
N LEU A 135 16.23 -15.83 -8.09
CA LEU A 135 15.72 -15.31 -9.37
C LEU A 135 15.34 -16.46 -10.31
N GLN A 136 16.17 -17.50 -10.38
CA GLN A 136 15.88 -18.67 -11.20
C GLN A 136 14.64 -19.42 -10.69
N GLU A 137 14.46 -19.57 -9.37
CA GLU A 137 13.25 -20.11 -8.75
C GLU A 137 12.03 -19.24 -9.07
N MET A 138 12.13 -17.91 -8.99
CA MET A 138 11.05 -16.98 -9.36
C MET A 138 10.70 -17.03 -10.85
N MET A 139 11.65 -17.35 -11.73
CA MET A 139 11.45 -17.48 -13.18
C MET A 139 10.95 -18.86 -13.62
N THR A 140 11.26 -19.91 -12.86
CA THR A 140 10.91 -21.31 -13.18
C THR A 140 9.66 -21.80 -12.47
N THR A 141 9.31 -21.21 -11.32
CA THR A 141 8.01 -21.42 -10.68
C THR A 141 6.96 -20.63 -11.46
N ASP A 142 5.89 -21.30 -11.86
CA ASP A 142 4.78 -20.70 -12.60
C ASP A 142 4.19 -19.53 -11.79
N ARG A 143 4.53 -18.30 -12.21
CA ARG A 143 4.32 -17.00 -11.55
C ARG A 143 4.82 -16.92 -10.10
N PRO A 144 5.72 -15.98 -9.76
CA PRO A 144 6.04 -15.71 -8.36
C PRO A 144 4.76 -15.36 -7.61
N THR A 145 4.43 -16.16 -6.59
CA THR A 145 3.41 -15.79 -5.60
C THR A 145 3.98 -14.64 -4.77
N ASN A 146 3.12 -13.70 -4.34
CA ASN A 146 3.51 -12.54 -3.56
C ASN A 146 4.25 -12.88 -2.25
N GLN A 147 4.29 -14.15 -1.82
CA GLN A 147 5.15 -14.65 -0.75
C GLN A 147 6.64 -14.39 -0.98
N ALA A 148 7.12 -14.50 -2.23
CA ALA A 148 8.51 -14.21 -2.57
C ALA A 148 8.81 -12.70 -2.61
N ARG A 149 7.76 -11.86 -2.72
CA ARG A 149 7.85 -10.40 -2.61
C ARG A 149 7.80 -9.92 -1.16
N ARG A 150 7.04 -10.64 -0.31
CA ARG A 150 6.83 -10.36 1.13
C ARG A 150 8.01 -10.74 2.05
N THR A 151 9.09 -11.33 1.52
CA THR A 151 10.27 -11.71 2.33
C THR A 151 11.23 -10.55 2.60
N MET A 152 10.96 -9.35 2.10
CA MET A 152 11.65 -8.13 2.54
C MET A 152 10.88 -7.47 3.69
N PRO A 153 11.55 -6.99 4.76
CA PRO A 153 10.91 -6.26 5.83
C PRO A 153 10.60 -4.84 5.33
N GLU A 154 9.58 -4.73 4.49
CA GLU A 154 9.03 -3.47 3.99
C GLU A 154 7.77 -3.15 4.79
N LYS A 155 7.64 -1.91 5.24
CA LYS A 155 6.39 -1.45 5.86
C LYS A 155 5.35 -1.41 4.73
N PRO A 156 4.28 -2.23 4.77
CA PRO A 156 3.30 -2.21 3.71
C PRO A 156 2.69 -0.80 3.64
N GLN A 157 2.64 -0.21 2.45
CA GLN A 157 2.10 1.14 2.23
C GLN A 157 0.61 1.21 2.64
N TRP A 158 -0.13 0.13 2.38
CA TRP A 158 -1.55 0.02 2.66
C TRP A 158 -1.77 -0.91 3.85
N VAL A 159 -1.89 -0.33 5.05
CA VAL A 159 -2.16 -1.07 6.29
C VAL A 159 -3.42 -0.52 6.96
N MET A 160 -4.33 -1.40 7.37
CA MET A 160 -5.49 -1.05 8.16
C MET A 160 -5.92 -2.24 9.02
N ASP A 161 -6.35 -1.98 10.26
CA ASP A 161 -6.73 -3.03 11.23
C ASP A 161 -5.64 -4.10 11.44
N ARG A 162 -4.35 -3.69 11.31
CA ARG A 162 -3.15 -4.56 11.33
C ARG A 162 -3.10 -5.60 10.19
N LEU A 163 -3.90 -5.40 9.16
CA LEU A 163 -3.89 -6.17 7.91
C LEU A 163 -3.19 -5.35 6.83
N ALA A 164 -2.47 -6.03 5.95
CA ALA A 164 -1.73 -5.42 4.84
C ALA A 164 -2.42 -5.70 3.50
N PHE A 165 -2.38 -4.73 2.61
CA PHE A 165 -2.96 -4.78 1.26
C PHE A 165 -1.88 -4.43 0.22
N THR A 166 -2.02 -4.92 -1.00
CA THR A 166 -1.07 -4.62 -2.09
C THR A 166 -1.41 -3.32 -2.81
N ASN A 167 -2.69 -2.93 -2.83
CA ASN A 167 -3.17 -1.76 -3.54
C ASN A 167 -4.38 -1.11 -2.83
N HIS A 168 -4.68 0.12 -3.24
CA HIS A 168 -5.81 0.90 -2.72
C HIS A 168 -7.17 0.22 -2.97
N GLY A 169 -7.32 -0.53 -4.07
CA GLY A 169 -8.56 -1.23 -4.39
C GLY A 169 -8.91 -2.30 -3.38
N GLU A 170 -7.95 -3.15 -3.01
CA GLU A 170 -8.11 -4.18 -1.97
C GLU A 170 -8.49 -3.55 -0.62
N GLN A 171 -7.78 -2.48 -0.23
CA GLN A 171 -8.08 -1.77 1.00
C GLN A 171 -9.51 -1.22 1.00
N ARG A 172 -9.97 -0.69 -0.13
CA ARG A 172 -11.31 -0.11 -0.28
C ARG A 172 -12.42 -1.16 -0.29
N VAL A 173 -12.20 -2.31 -0.91
CA VAL A 173 -13.11 -3.46 -0.83
C VAL A 173 -13.22 -3.95 0.61
N TYR A 174 -12.09 -4.07 1.32
CA TYR A 174 -12.08 -4.43 2.73
C TYR A 174 -12.85 -3.41 3.58
N GLN A 175 -12.66 -2.09 3.38
CA GLN A 175 -13.41 -1.05 4.09
C GLN A 175 -14.92 -1.18 3.88
N ALA A 176 -15.34 -1.46 2.66
CA ALA A 176 -16.75 -1.64 2.33
C ALA A 176 -17.33 -2.91 2.97
N LEU A 177 -16.60 -4.03 2.96
CA LEU A 177 -17.00 -5.26 3.66
C LEU A 177 -17.07 -5.07 5.18
N LYS A 178 -16.11 -4.36 5.77
CA LYS A 178 -16.13 -3.98 7.19
C LYS A 178 -17.35 -3.12 7.52
N HIS A 179 -17.67 -2.16 6.66
CA HIS A 179 -18.89 -1.35 6.83
C HIS A 179 -20.15 -2.23 6.80
N LEU A 180 -20.27 -3.16 5.85
CA LEU A 180 -21.39 -4.10 5.80
C LEU A 180 -21.48 -4.92 7.10
N GLN A 181 -20.36 -5.45 7.56
CA GLN A 181 -20.27 -6.23 8.80
C GLN A 181 -20.75 -5.44 10.02
N GLU A 182 -20.33 -4.18 10.15
CA GLU A 182 -20.59 -3.37 11.35
C GLU A 182 -21.94 -2.63 11.32
N LYS A 183 -22.49 -2.33 10.15
CA LYS A 183 -23.62 -1.39 9.99
C LYS A 183 -24.85 -1.99 9.33
N GLU A 184 -24.70 -3.02 8.49
CA GLU A 184 -25.80 -3.54 7.68
C GLU A 184 -26.21 -4.97 8.02
N LEU A 185 -25.26 -5.81 8.46
CA LEU A 185 -25.58 -7.18 8.86
C LEU A 185 -26.36 -7.19 10.19
N PRO A 186 -27.33 -8.12 10.37
CA PRO A 186 -27.97 -8.36 11.66
C PRO A 186 -26.94 -8.70 12.74
N ALA A 187 -27.26 -8.40 14.01
CA ALA A 187 -26.32 -8.56 15.12
C ALA A 187 -25.88 -10.02 15.37
N GLU A 188 -26.72 -10.97 14.97
CA GLU A 188 -26.47 -12.42 15.03
C GLU A 188 -25.67 -12.96 13.84
N GLU A 189 -25.35 -12.11 12.87
CA GLU A 189 -24.62 -12.48 11.66
C GLU A 189 -23.26 -11.79 11.58
N THR A 190 -22.28 -12.48 11.01
CA THR A 190 -20.95 -11.90 10.78
C THR A 190 -20.28 -12.54 9.59
N ILE A 191 -19.28 -11.85 9.08
CA ILE A 191 -18.35 -12.34 8.06
C ILE A 191 -16.94 -12.32 8.62
N SER A 192 -16.09 -13.25 8.21
CA SER A 192 -14.64 -13.09 8.41
C SER A 192 -14.01 -12.68 7.09
N ILE A 193 -13.11 -11.70 7.14
CA ILE A 193 -12.47 -11.12 5.96
C ILE A 193 -10.97 -11.36 6.09
N PHE A 194 -10.41 -12.15 5.17
CA PHE A 194 -8.99 -12.48 5.13
C PHE A 194 -8.40 -11.87 3.85
N PRO A 195 -7.72 -10.72 3.93
CA PRO A 195 -7.04 -10.14 2.79
C PRO A 195 -5.76 -10.91 2.47
N LEU A 196 -5.49 -11.10 1.19
CA LEU A 196 -4.30 -11.76 0.65
C LEU A 196 -3.95 -13.08 1.36
N PRO A 197 -4.92 -14.00 1.57
CA PRO A 197 -4.68 -15.23 2.27
C PRO A 197 -3.96 -16.20 1.34
N ASN A 198 -2.72 -16.56 1.67
CA ASN A 198 -2.04 -17.57 0.89
C ASN A 198 -2.72 -18.93 1.07
N GLY A 199 -3.11 -19.55 -0.03
CA GLY A 199 -3.73 -20.86 -0.10
C GLY A 199 -2.95 -21.79 -1.02
N ARG A 200 -3.09 -23.10 -0.77
CA ARG A 200 -2.56 -24.14 -1.65
C ARG A 200 -3.70 -25.04 -2.08
N VAL A 201 -3.82 -25.23 -3.39
CA VAL A 201 -4.68 -26.24 -4.02
C VAL A 201 -3.79 -27.24 -4.77
N LEU A 202 -4.38 -28.29 -5.33
CA LEU A 202 -3.63 -29.32 -6.03
C LEU A 202 -2.77 -28.69 -7.14
N GLY A 203 -1.45 -28.83 -7.04
CA GLY A 203 -0.48 -28.35 -8.03
C GLY A 203 -0.21 -26.83 -8.03
N HIS A 204 -0.90 -26.04 -7.20
CA HIS A 204 -0.80 -24.57 -7.26
C HIS A 204 -0.83 -23.91 -5.87
N THR A 205 0.03 -22.92 -5.68
CA THR A 205 -0.07 -21.96 -4.57
C THR A 205 -0.65 -20.67 -5.11
N TRP A 206 -1.65 -20.12 -4.43
CA TRP A 206 -2.35 -18.93 -4.89
C TRP A 206 -2.68 -18.01 -3.72
N GLU A 207 -2.67 -16.71 -4.01
CA GLU A 207 -3.11 -15.66 -3.11
C GLU A 207 -4.30 -14.97 -3.80
N PRO A 208 -5.54 -15.24 -3.37
CA PRO A 208 -6.67 -14.43 -3.77
C PRO A 208 -6.60 -13.05 -3.12
N ASP A 209 -7.26 -12.05 -3.70
CA ASP A 209 -7.23 -10.70 -3.14
C ASP A 209 -7.93 -10.67 -1.77
N LEU A 210 -9.12 -11.28 -1.67
CA LEU A 210 -9.81 -11.49 -0.41
C LEU A 210 -10.49 -12.86 -0.36
N LEU A 211 -10.34 -13.56 0.77
CA LEU A 211 -11.23 -14.66 1.16
C LEU A 211 -12.22 -14.14 2.20
N VAL A 212 -13.50 -14.43 2.00
CA VAL A 212 -14.58 -14.08 2.91
C VAL A 212 -15.29 -15.35 3.35
N THR A 213 -15.48 -15.52 4.65
CA THR A 213 -16.36 -16.58 5.16
C THR A 213 -17.67 -15.98 5.66
N TYR A 214 -18.78 -16.64 5.33
CA TYR A 214 -20.12 -16.22 5.74
C TYR A 214 -21.04 -17.44 5.85
N ARG A 215 -21.75 -17.58 6.97
CA ARG A 215 -22.67 -18.69 7.27
C ARG A 215 -22.08 -20.08 6.97
N GLY A 216 -20.84 -20.31 7.39
CA GLY A 216 -20.15 -21.61 7.23
C GLY A 216 -19.59 -21.89 5.83
N ARG A 217 -19.71 -20.94 4.90
CA ARG A 217 -19.19 -21.05 3.52
C ARG A 217 -18.04 -20.09 3.31
N ALA A 218 -17.10 -20.46 2.45
CA ALA A 218 -15.98 -19.62 2.04
C ALA A 218 -16.18 -19.15 0.60
N GLY A 219 -15.93 -17.87 0.34
CA GLY A 219 -15.99 -17.27 -0.97
C GLY A 219 -14.76 -16.41 -1.23
N VAL A 220 -14.37 -16.30 -2.49
CA VAL A 220 -13.24 -15.49 -2.93
C VAL A 220 -13.73 -14.27 -3.70
N LEU A 221 -13.15 -13.11 -3.40
CA LEU A 221 -13.29 -11.87 -4.15
C LEU A 221 -11.95 -11.52 -4.79
N GLU A 222 -12.00 -11.28 -6.10
CA GLU A 222 -10.87 -10.82 -6.91
C GLU A 222 -11.17 -9.43 -7.46
N ILE A 223 -10.14 -8.62 -7.63
CA ILE A 223 -10.21 -7.27 -8.14
C ILE A 223 -9.57 -7.26 -9.53
N ASP A 224 -10.42 -7.14 -10.55
CA ASP A 224 -9.98 -7.19 -11.95
C ASP A 224 -9.64 -5.80 -12.48
N GLY A 225 -8.41 -5.62 -12.98
CA GLY A 225 -8.03 -4.48 -13.82
C GLY A 225 -8.53 -4.58 -15.29
N PRO A 226 -8.41 -3.50 -16.07
CA PRO A 226 -8.95 -3.41 -17.44
C PRO A 226 -8.30 -4.38 -18.46
N ASP A 227 -7.12 -4.92 -18.19
CA ASP A 227 -6.32 -5.72 -19.14
C ASP A 227 -6.53 -7.26 -19.06
N HIS A 228 -7.51 -7.75 -18.30
CA HIS A 228 -7.69 -9.20 -18.09
C HIS A 228 -8.47 -9.95 -19.19
N ARG A 229 -8.92 -9.29 -20.27
CA ARG A 229 -9.74 -9.94 -21.33
C ARG A 229 -9.04 -11.12 -22.03
N VAL A 230 -7.71 -11.23 -21.96
CA VAL A 230 -6.92 -12.26 -22.66
C VAL A 230 -6.83 -13.60 -21.89
N ARG A 231 -7.33 -13.72 -20.65
CA ARG A 231 -7.07 -14.90 -19.78
C ARG A 231 -8.27 -15.72 -19.29
N ARG A 232 -9.48 -15.52 -19.84
CA ARG A 232 -10.71 -16.19 -19.38
C ARG A 232 -10.62 -17.71 -19.21
N ALA A 233 -9.89 -18.41 -20.09
CA ALA A 233 -9.73 -19.86 -20.02
C ALA A 233 -8.94 -20.31 -18.77
N MET A 234 -7.85 -19.62 -18.43
CA MET A 234 -7.05 -19.89 -17.23
C MET A 234 -7.81 -19.53 -15.95
N ASP A 235 -8.60 -18.46 -16.00
CA ASP A 235 -9.46 -18.03 -14.89
C ASP A 235 -10.55 -19.06 -14.59
N THR A 236 -11.11 -19.69 -15.64
CA THR A 236 -12.13 -20.74 -15.49
C THR A 236 -11.55 -22.01 -14.86
N SER A 237 -10.36 -22.46 -15.28
CA SER A 237 -9.69 -23.60 -14.65
C SER A 237 -9.32 -23.33 -13.19
N ARG A 238 -8.93 -22.08 -12.87
CA ARG A 238 -8.63 -21.65 -11.50
C ARG A 238 -9.89 -21.70 -10.62
N ASP A 239 -10.99 -21.14 -11.09
CA ASP A 239 -12.25 -21.13 -10.37
C ASP A 239 -12.77 -22.54 -10.08
N HIS A 240 -12.57 -23.48 -11.02
CA HIS A 240 -12.92 -24.88 -10.81
C HIS A 240 -12.11 -25.53 -9.69
N LEU A 241 -10.78 -25.37 -9.69
CA LEU A 241 -9.92 -25.93 -8.64
C LEU A 241 -10.29 -25.44 -7.23
N LEU A 242 -10.73 -24.19 -7.12
CA LEU A 242 -11.15 -23.61 -5.86
C LEU A 242 -12.48 -24.16 -5.37
N ARG A 243 -13.42 -24.33 -6.30
CA ARG A 243 -14.70 -24.95 -6.00
C ARG A 243 -14.51 -26.41 -5.58
N ASP A 244 -13.65 -27.14 -6.28
CA ASP A 244 -13.26 -28.50 -5.93
C ASP A 244 -12.57 -28.57 -4.56
N ALA A 245 -11.88 -27.49 -4.15
CA ALA A 245 -11.28 -27.34 -2.83
C ALA A 245 -12.25 -26.82 -1.74
N GLY A 246 -13.53 -26.62 -2.05
CA GLY A 246 -14.56 -26.21 -1.09
C GLY A 246 -14.85 -24.71 -1.00
N ILE A 247 -14.32 -23.89 -1.92
CA ILE A 247 -14.74 -22.48 -2.06
C ILE A 247 -16.10 -22.44 -2.77
N ALA A 248 -17.14 -22.04 -2.04
CA ALA A 248 -18.51 -22.07 -2.52
C ALA A 248 -18.76 -21.08 -3.68
N TYR A 249 -18.07 -19.94 -3.69
CA TYR A 249 -18.31 -18.89 -4.66
C TYR A 249 -17.06 -18.05 -4.93
N VAL A 250 -16.82 -17.70 -6.20
CA VAL A 250 -15.74 -16.82 -6.64
C VAL A 250 -16.37 -15.70 -7.45
N ASP A 251 -16.10 -14.45 -7.09
CA ASP A 251 -16.60 -13.27 -7.81
C ASP A 251 -15.46 -12.30 -8.10
N ARG A 252 -15.64 -11.49 -9.15
CA ARG A 252 -14.67 -10.52 -9.63
C ARG A 252 -15.30 -9.14 -9.63
N VAL A 253 -14.66 -8.19 -8.95
CA VAL A 253 -15.06 -6.79 -8.90
C VAL A 253 -14.15 -6.02 -9.86
N PRO A 254 -14.70 -5.44 -10.94
CA PRO A 254 -13.90 -4.60 -11.84
C PRO A 254 -13.37 -3.37 -11.11
N VAL A 255 -12.16 -2.91 -11.44
CA VAL A 255 -11.54 -1.74 -10.83
C VAL A 255 -12.38 -0.47 -11.01
N GLU A 256 -13.12 -0.36 -12.11
CA GLU A 256 -14.02 0.76 -12.38
C GLU A 256 -15.16 0.85 -11.35
N VAL A 257 -15.56 -0.29 -10.77
CA VAL A 257 -16.61 -0.36 -9.75
C VAL A 257 -16.08 0.08 -8.38
N ILE A 258 -14.77 -0.04 -8.12
CA ILE A 258 -14.17 0.28 -6.82
C ILE A 258 -14.28 1.78 -6.50
N ASP A 259 -14.15 2.63 -7.51
CA ASP A 259 -14.18 4.08 -7.34
C ASP A 259 -15.61 4.62 -7.17
N ASN A 260 -16.63 3.83 -7.47
CA ASN A 260 -18.04 4.16 -7.24
C ASN A 260 -18.59 3.45 -5.97
N PRO A 261 -18.74 4.17 -4.83
CA PRO A 261 -19.18 3.54 -3.57
C PRO A 261 -20.52 2.83 -3.66
N GLN A 262 -21.47 3.34 -4.45
CA GLN A 262 -22.80 2.74 -4.57
C GLN A 262 -22.75 1.41 -5.32
N GLU A 263 -22.01 1.37 -6.43
CA GLU A 263 -21.84 0.16 -7.23
C GLU A 263 -21.01 -0.89 -6.49
N LEU A 264 -19.95 -0.48 -5.80
CA LEU A 264 -19.15 -1.36 -4.94
C LEU A 264 -20.02 -2.03 -3.87
N MET A 265 -20.81 -1.24 -3.13
CA MET A 265 -21.70 -1.77 -2.10
C MET A 265 -22.75 -2.72 -2.68
N ALA A 266 -23.34 -2.40 -3.83
CA ALA A 266 -24.29 -3.28 -4.50
C ALA A 266 -23.64 -4.60 -4.94
N SER A 267 -22.41 -4.55 -5.46
CA SER A 267 -21.64 -5.73 -5.85
C SER A 267 -21.33 -6.63 -4.65
N LEU A 268 -20.87 -6.06 -3.54
CA LEU A 268 -20.54 -6.81 -2.33
C LEU A 268 -21.78 -7.43 -1.67
N LYS A 269 -22.92 -6.72 -1.63
CA LYS A 269 -24.19 -7.30 -1.17
C LYS A 269 -24.62 -8.49 -2.03
N ARG A 270 -24.45 -8.38 -3.36
CA ARG A 270 -24.72 -9.49 -4.29
C ARG A 270 -23.79 -10.66 -4.02
N PHE A 271 -22.50 -10.41 -3.77
CA PHE A 271 -21.52 -11.43 -3.41
C PHE A 271 -21.93 -12.17 -2.13
N LEU A 272 -22.21 -11.46 -1.04
CA LEU A 272 -22.59 -12.07 0.24
C LEU A 272 -23.89 -12.87 0.14
N ARG A 273 -24.88 -12.34 -0.61
CA ARG A 273 -26.13 -13.06 -0.89
C ARG A 273 -25.86 -14.38 -1.61
N ARG A 274 -25.04 -14.37 -2.66
CA ARG A 274 -24.68 -15.57 -3.42
C ARG A 274 -23.87 -16.55 -2.58
N LEU A 275 -22.90 -16.07 -1.81
CA LEU A 275 -22.11 -16.91 -0.92
C LEU A 275 -23.00 -17.68 0.08
N ARG A 276 -24.05 -17.02 0.60
CA ARG A 276 -25.05 -17.66 1.46
C ARG A 276 -25.92 -18.69 0.73
N GLU A 277 -26.28 -18.42 -0.52
CA GLU A 277 -27.28 -19.16 -1.29
C GLU A 277 -26.69 -20.26 -2.19
N CYS A 278 -25.38 -20.25 -2.42
CA CYS A 278 -24.70 -21.31 -3.14
C CYS A 278 -25.03 -22.66 -2.48
N PRO A 279 -25.40 -23.70 -3.25
CA PRO A 279 -25.70 -25.03 -2.70
C PRO A 279 -24.50 -25.64 -1.99
#